data_AF-A0A7W9EKV7-F1
#
_entry.id   AF-A0A7W9EKV7-F1
#
_cell.length_a   1.000
_cell.length_b   1.000
_cell.length_c   1.000
_cell.angle_alpha   90.00
_cell.angle_beta   90.00
_cell.angle_gamma   90.00
#
_symmetry.space_group_name_H-M   'P 1'
#
loop_
_entity.id
_entity.type
_entity.pdbx_description
1 polymer ?
#
loop_
_entity_poly.entity_id
_entity_poly.type
_entity_poly.pdbx_seq_one_letter_code
_entity_poly.pdbx_strand_id
1 'polypeptide(L)' 'MSNRSYYVLFKRMERIDTTRLRAAILHAPGWARVGITMPDERLRERAATALVEAIVDELEPGERRDPRQISLAL' A
#
# COMPACT_ATOMS: atom_id res chain seq x y z
N MET A 1 -10.71 -27.68 9.98
CA MET A 1 -10.74 -26.35 10.62
C MET A 1 -9.40 -25.66 10.32
N SER A 2 -9.48 -24.42 9.85
CA SER A 2 -8.59 -23.88 8.81
C SER A 2 -7.32 -23.21 9.36
N ASN A 3 -6.15 -23.79 9.05
CA ASN A 3 -4.81 -23.27 9.38
C ASN A 3 -4.50 -21.90 8.73
N ARG A 4 -5.34 -21.45 7.78
CA ARG A 4 -5.19 -20.17 7.05
C ARG A 4 -5.48 -18.94 7.90
N SER A 5 -6.32 -19.06 8.93
CA SER A 5 -6.75 -17.94 9.77
C SER A 5 -5.61 -17.41 10.65
N TYR A 6 -4.71 -18.30 11.08
CA TYR A 6 -3.57 -17.94 11.93
C TYR A 6 -2.45 -17.21 11.19
N TYR A 7 -2.20 -17.53 9.91
CA TYR A 7 -1.18 -16.83 9.11
C TYR A 7 -1.53 -15.36 8.85
N VAL A 8 -2.82 -15.06 8.63
CA VAL A 8 -3.28 -13.69 8.34
C VAL A 8 -3.22 -12.81 9.59
N LEU A 9 -3.53 -13.37 10.76
CA LEU A 9 -3.42 -12.67 12.06
C LEU A 9 -1.97 -12.52 12.54
N PHE A 10 -1.09 -13.49 12.26
CA PHE A 10 0.32 -13.43 12.65
C PHE A 10 1.12 -12.38 11.86
N LYS A 11 0.82 -12.19 10.56
CA LYS A 11 1.35 -11.09 9.73
C LYS A 11 1.04 -9.70 10.32
N ARG A 12 0.02 -9.60 11.19
CA ARG A 12 -0.49 -8.36 11.77
C ARG A 12 0.28 -7.86 13.00
N MET A 13 1.16 -8.68 13.58
CA MET A 13 2.00 -8.33 14.75
C MET A 13 3.49 -8.21 14.43
N GLU A 14 3.89 -8.33 13.17
CA GLU A 14 5.17 -7.82 12.73
C GLU A 14 5.11 -6.29 12.90
N ARG A 15 6.02 -5.72 13.70
CA ARG A 15 6.11 -4.25 13.81
C ARG A 15 6.14 -3.68 12.41
N ILE A 16 5.24 -2.74 12.11
CA ILE A 16 5.29 -1.99 10.85
C ILE A 16 6.69 -1.41 10.74
N ASP A 17 7.40 -1.79 9.67
CA ASP A 17 8.72 -1.23 9.38
C ASP A 17 8.55 0.28 9.13
N THR A 18 8.94 1.07 10.12
CA THR A 18 8.77 2.52 10.10
C THR A 18 9.64 3.17 9.02
N THR A 19 10.73 2.51 8.58
CA THR A 19 11.55 2.97 7.47
C THR A 19 10.79 2.83 6.16
N ARG A 20 10.17 1.68 5.93
CA ARG A 20 9.35 1.44 4.74
C ARG A 20 8.09 2.29 4.72
N LEU A 21 7.43 2.46 5.88
CA LEU A 21 6.28 3.35 5.99
C LEU A 21 6.65 4.81 5.67
N ARG A 22 7.80 5.29 6.16
CA ARG A 22 8.30 6.64 5.82
C ARG A 22 8.60 6.76 4.33
N ALA A 23 9.22 5.75 3.74
CA ALA A 23 9.50 5.72 2.30
C ALA A 23 8.20 5.80 1.48
N ALA A 24 7.19 5.02 1.85
CA ALA A 24 5.89 5.04 1.19
C ALA A 24 5.24 6.43 1.21
N ILE A 25 5.23 7.10 2.36
CA ILE A 25 4.68 8.45 2.49
C ILE A 25 5.44 9.44 1.61
N LEU A 26 6.78 9.34 1.55
CA LEU A 26 7.62 10.22 0.74
C LEU A 26 7.52 9.95 -0.77
N HIS A 27 7.29 8.70 -1.16
CA HIS A 27 7.10 8.27 -2.55
C HIS A 27 5.67 8.49 -3.07
N ALA A 28 4.70 8.73 -2.18
CA ALA A 28 3.35 9.08 -2.58
C ALA A 28 3.35 10.30 -3.53
N PRO A 29 2.39 10.37 -4.47
CA PRO A 29 2.28 11.49 -5.41
C PRO A 29 2.31 12.84 -4.70
N GLY A 30 3.02 13.82 -5.25
CA GLY A 30 3.16 15.14 -4.62
C GLY A 30 1.82 15.82 -4.32
N TRP A 31 0.83 15.63 -5.22
CA TRP A 31 -0.53 16.11 -5.01
C TRP A 31 -1.23 15.47 -3.82
N ALA A 32 -0.94 14.21 -3.48
CA ALA A 32 -1.56 13.52 -2.35
C ALA A 32 -0.98 14.00 -1.02
N ARG A 33 0.35 14.23 -0.97
CA ARG A 33 1.01 14.81 0.20
C ARG A 33 0.53 16.23 0.52
N VAL A 34 0.24 17.04 -0.50
CA VAL A 34 -0.37 18.37 -0.33
C VAL A 34 -1.87 18.26 -0.09
N GLY A 35 -2.54 17.34 -0.78
CA GLY A 35 -3.99 17.16 -0.77
C GLY A 35 -4.52 16.80 0.63
N ILE A 36 -3.77 16.03 1.42
CA ILE A 36 -4.16 15.66 2.79
C ILE A 36 -4.31 16.86 3.73
N THR A 37 -3.67 17.99 3.41
CA THR A 37 -3.73 19.23 4.20
C THR A 37 -4.69 20.27 3.61
N MET A 38 -5.43 19.96 2.55
CA MET A 38 -6.32 20.92 1.88
C MET A 38 -7.59 21.19 2.69
N PRO A 39 -8.20 22.38 2.59
CA PRO A 39 -9.46 22.68 3.26
C PRO A 39 -10.66 21.95 2.62
N ASP A 40 -10.59 21.61 1.34
CA ASP A 40 -11.60 20.83 0.63
C ASP A 40 -11.59 19.36 1.12
N GLU A 41 -12.72 18.91 1.66
CA GLU A 41 -12.88 17.57 2.23
C GLU A 41 -12.73 16.46 1.19
N ARG A 42 -13.36 16.61 0.02
CA ARG A 42 -13.29 15.61 -1.04
C ARG A 42 -11.87 15.47 -1.58
N LEU A 43 -11.14 16.58 -1.64
CA LEU A 43 -9.74 16.56 -2.04
C LEU A 43 -8.85 15.88 -0.99
N ARG A 44 -9.10 16.13 0.31
CA ARG A 44 -8.41 15.40 1.40
C ARG A 44 -8.66 13.90 1.33
N GLU A 45 -9.91 13.48 1.12
CA GLU A 45 -10.27 12.06 1.02
C GLU A 45 -9.55 11.38 -0.14
N ARG A 46 -9.57 11.99 -1.33
CA ARG A 46 -8.86 11.48 -2.51
C ARG A 46 -7.36 11.36 -2.26
N ALA A 47 -6.78 12.35 -1.57
CA ALA A 47 -5.38 12.33 -1.20
C ALA A 47 -5.06 11.24 -0.17
N ALA A 48 -5.94 11.01 0.79
CA ALA A 48 -5.83 9.91 1.74
C ALA A 48 -5.86 8.55 1.04
N THR A 49 -6.77 8.35 0.07
CA THR A 49 -6.82 7.13 -0.74
C THR A 49 -5.50 6.87 -1.45
N ALA A 50 -4.94 7.87 -2.14
CA ALA A 50 -3.67 7.73 -2.84
C ALA A 50 -2.48 7.47 -1.88
N LEU A 51 -2.50 8.05 -0.67
CA LEU A 51 -1.50 7.75 0.36
C LEU A 51 -1.60 6.30 0.85
N VAL A 52 -2.81 5.79 1.04
CA VAL A 52 -3.04 4.40 1.44
C VAL A 52 -2.56 3.44 0.36
N GLU A 53 -2.87 3.71 -0.91
CA GLU A 53 -2.38 2.91 -2.05
C GLU A 53 -0.85 2.84 -2.06
N ALA A 54 -0.17 3.98 -1.91
CA ALA A 54 1.29 4.01 -1.83
C ALA A 54 1.87 3.23 -0.64
N ILE A 55 1.19 3.27 0.51
CA ILE A 55 1.58 2.50 1.71
C ILE A 55 1.39 1.00 1.49
N VAL A 56 0.27 0.59 0.91
CA VAL A 56 -0.01 -0.82 0.61
C VAL A 56 0.99 -1.36 -0.40
N ASP A 57 1.26 -0.61 -1.48
CA ASP A 57 2.24 -0.99 -2.52
C ASP A 57 3.64 -1.21 -1.95
N GLU A 58 4.06 -0.38 -0.99
CA GLU A 58 5.37 -0.50 -0.35
C GLU A 58 5.40 -1.64 0.68
N LEU A 59 4.35 -1.83 1.48
CA LEU A 59 4.32 -2.83 2.56
C LEU A 59 4.00 -4.24 2.07
N GLU A 60 3.30 -4.37 0.94
CA GLU A 60 2.98 -5.64 0.30
C GLU A 60 3.69 -5.76 -1.05
N PRO A 61 5.02 -6.02 -1.07
CA PRO A 61 5.75 -6.27 -2.32
C PRO A 61 5.44 -7.68 -2.89
N GLY A 62 4.17 -8.10 -2.85
CA GLY A 62 3.69 -9.35 -3.42
C GLY A 62 3.50 -9.20 -4.92
N GLU A 63 4.31 -9.95 -5.69
CA GLU A 63 4.28 -10.14 -7.14
C GLU A 63 3.57 -9.02 -7.91
N ARG A 64 4.33 -7.96 -8.21
CA ARG A 64 4.01 -7.05 -9.32
C ARG A 64 3.99 -7.90 -10.59
N ARG A 65 2.87 -8.58 -10.88
CA ARG A 65 2.65 -9.27 -12.16
C ARG A 65 2.72 -8.20 -13.23
N ASP A 66 3.75 -8.25 -14.05
CA ASP A 66 3.82 -7.41 -15.23
C ASP A 66 2.55 -7.72 -16.06
N PRO A 67 1.70 -6.72 -16.37
CA PRO A 67 0.53 -6.94 -17.20
C PRO A 67 0.85 -7.55 -18.58
N ARG A 68 2.12 -7.54 -18.99
CA ARG A 68 2.66 -8.12 -20.22
C ARG A 68 3.25 -9.52 -20.03
N GLN A 69 3.14 -10.11 -18.84
CA GLN A 69 3.64 -11.46 -18.59
C GLN A 69 2.67 -12.49 -19.19
N ILE A 70 3.06 -13.08 -20.33
CA ILE A 70 2.34 -14.20 -20.94
C ILE A 70 2.78 -15.48 -20.24
N SER A 71 1.82 -16.22 -19.67
CA SER A 71 2.08 -17.56 -19.13
C SER A 71 2.48 -18.49 -20.28
N LEU A 72 3.74 -18.92 -20.31
CA LEU A 72 4.16 -19.98 -21.22
C LEU A 72 3.63 -21.31 -20.66
N ALA A 73 2.53 -21.78 -21.21
CA ALA A 73 2.08 -23.15 -20.98
C ALA A 73 3.08 -24.09 -21.68
N LEU A 74 3.81 -24.88 -20.88
CA LEU A 74 4.55 -26.05 -21.33
C LEU A 74 3.61 -27.27 -21.32
#